data_AF-A0A660MGB7-F1
#
_entry.id   AF-A0A660MGB7-F1
#
_cell.length_a   1.000
_cell.length_b   1.000
_cell.length_c   1.000
_cell.angle_alpha   90.00
_cell.angle_beta   90.00
_cell.angle_gamma   90.00
#
_symmetry.space_group_name_H-M   'P 1'
#
loop_
_entity.id
_entity.type
_entity.pdbx_description
1 polymer ?
#
loop_
_entity_poly.entity_id
_entity_poly.type
_entity_poly.pdbx_seq_one_letter_code
_entity_poly.pdbx_strand_id
1 'polypeptide(L)'
;MNLIDRYLQWLKEHELENYAYPPATPETIAAFETAHDITLPETLRELYLRLGGQESEILNAIPYRLVPLAEIAPVQARLQTQVQQTFGAEWANVRLNEFEDGDAVQNILFHEKRLPIFQNDNDDYYCLDFAPADAGKSGQIIAVRGEPDGESTDLLLMFANIDACLEDIIEDLSNENLQDMESFFAHTGETLDNAGEYPESDTVDLYDEEIAAHIEQTAGAIDGVLHDLSPGPLRVHLYHVAAETSPPCQLLITSGMSSLPMAFPDGETRRAELVMALPPEWDVQAEDAASAWPAQWLRILARLPHEQQAWLDYGHTVTFNEEATQTLPGTPFTALLVLPPRGLPPAFAELETGDGETIRFYALMPLYPAEFALKEREGIEALLARFDECGIDIRVNPARADCAAS
;
A
#
# COMPACT_ATOMS: atom_id res chain seq x y z
N MET A 1 -12.98 -26.87 -11.69
CA MET A 1 -11.81 -26.87 -10.78
C MET A 1 -12.35 -26.63 -9.38
N ASN A 2 -11.92 -27.38 -8.35
CA ASN A 2 -12.38 -27.13 -6.97
C ASN A 2 -11.87 -25.75 -6.48
N LEU A 3 -12.51 -25.11 -5.50
CA LEU A 3 -12.14 -23.81 -4.93
C LEU A 3 -10.65 -23.73 -4.58
N ILE A 4 -10.13 -24.75 -3.90
CA ILE A 4 -8.73 -24.82 -3.51
C ILE A 4 -7.81 -24.85 -4.73
N ASP A 5 -8.14 -25.63 -5.76
CA ASP A 5 -7.35 -25.67 -6.98
C ASP A 5 -7.42 -24.34 -7.74
N ARG A 6 -8.55 -23.61 -7.70
CA ARG A 6 -8.65 -22.24 -8.24
C ARG A 6 -7.73 -21.29 -7.51
N TYR A 7 -7.79 -21.27 -6.18
CA TYR A 7 -6.96 -20.42 -5.35
C TYR A 7 -5.46 -20.67 -5.58
N LEU A 8 -5.03 -21.93 -5.53
CA LEU A 8 -3.63 -22.30 -5.72
C LEU A 8 -3.14 -22.08 -7.16
N GLN A 9 -4.00 -22.30 -8.16
CA GLN A 9 -3.66 -22.01 -9.54
C GLN A 9 -3.49 -20.50 -9.75
N TRP A 10 -4.37 -19.69 -9.17
CA TRP A 10 -4.28 -18.23 -9.23
C TRP A 10 -2.97 -17.74 -8.59
N LEU A 11 -2.62 -18.21 -7.38
CA LEU A 11 -1.36 -17.85 -6.73
C LEU A 11 -0.14 -18.18 -7.61
N LYS A 12 -0.17 -19.34 -8.27
CA LYS A 12 0.91 -19.78 -9.15
C LYS A 12 0.99 -18.97 -10.45
N GLU A 13 -0.15 -18.59 -11.02
CA GLU A 13 -0.21 -17.77 -12.23
C GLU A 13 0.36 -16.36 -12.00
N HIS A 14 0.34 -15.89 -10.75
CA HIS A 14 0.86 -14.59 -10.32
C HIS A 14 2.24 -14.68 -9.63
N GLU A 15 2.91 -15.83 -9.69
CA GLU A 15 4.25 -16.07 -9.12
C GLU A 15 4.34 -15.84 -7.60
N LEU A 16 3.22 -15.99 -6.88
CA LEU A 16 3.11 -15.77 -5.44
C LEU A 16 3.35 -17.03 -4.59
N GLU A 17 3.70 -18.16 -5.21
CA GLU A 17 4.01 -19.39 -4.49
C GLU A 17 5.23 -19.29 -3.57
N ASN A 18 6.10 -18.29 -3.79
CA ASN A 18 7.31 -18.10 -2.98
C ASN A 18 7.01 -17.62 -1.56
N TYR A 19 5.84 -17.01 -1.33
CA TYR A 19 5.37 -16.61 -0.01
C TYR A 19 4.70 -17.76 0.76
N ALA A 20 4.54 -18.94 0.15
CA ALA A 20 3.85 -20.06 0.76
C ALA A 20 4.75 -20.84 1.73
N TYR A 21 4.26 -21.09 2.94
CA TYR A 21 4.85 -22.09 3.81
C TYR A 21 4.59 -23.52 3.28
N PRO A 22 5.50 -24.47 3.56
CA PRO A 22 5.30 -25.87 3.18
C PRO A 22 3.96 -26.41 3.69
N PRO A 23 3.27 -27.27 2.91
CA PRO A 23 1.97 -27.80 3.31
C PRO A 23 2.01 -28.46 4.70
N ALA A 24 0.95 -28.25 5.49
CA ALA A 24 0.81 -28.90 6.78
C ALA A 24 0.66 -30.42 6.61
N THR A 25 1.15 -31.19 7.60
CA THR A 25 0.91 -32.63 7.61
C THR A 25 -0.41 -32.98 8.30
N PRO A 26 -1.03 -34.13 7.99
CA PRO A 26 -2.22 -34.60 8.70
C PRO A 26 -2.05 -34.66 10.22
N GLU A 27 -0.85 -34.98 10.70
CA GLU A 27 -0.50 -35.03 12.12
C GLU A 27 -0.48 -33.63 12.75
N THR A 28 0.08 -32.63 12.06
CA THR A 28 0.08 -31.23 12.52
C THR A 28 -1.34 -30.71 12.64
N ILE A 29 -2.20 -30.99 11.65
CA ILE A 29 -3.61 -30.57 11.70
C ILE A 29 -4.35 -31.29 12.83
N ALA A 30 -4.17 -32.60 12.99
CA ALA A 30 -4.83 -33.35 14.07
C ALA A 30 -4.38 -32.88 15.47
N ALA A 31 -3.10 -32.51 15.62
CA ALA A 31 -2.58 -31.94 16.85
C ALA A 31 -3.21 -30.56 17.14
N PHE A 32 -3.37 -29.72 16.11
CA PHE A 32 -4.05 -28.43 16.20
C PHE A 32 -5.53 -28.60 16.61
N GLU A 33 -6.28 -29.44 15.92
CA GLU A 33 -7.68 -29.76 16.23
C GLU A 33 -7.86 -30.25 17.67
N THR A 34 -6.96 -31.13 18.12
CA THR A 34 -6.95 -31.64 19.50
C THR A 34 -6.63 -30.55 20.52
N ALA A 35 -5.66 -29.67 20.21
CA ALA A 35 -5.25 -28.59 21.11
C ALA A 35 -6.35 -27.54 21.32
N HIS A 36 -7.17 -27.30 20.29
CA HIS A 36 -8.24 -26.31 20.32
C HIS A 36 -9.63 -26.91 20.62
N ASP A 37 -9.76 -28.24 20.75
CA ASP A 37 -11.04 -28.94 20.94
C ASP A 37 -12.07 -28.56 19.85
N ILE A 38 -11.62 -28.64 18.60
CA ILE A 38 -12.40 -28.31 17.40
C ILE A 38 -12.15 -29.35 16.29
N THR A 39 -12.97 -29.29 15.24
CA THR A 39 -12.71 -29.99 13.98
C THR A 39 -12.70 -28.94 12.89
N LEU A 40 -11.61 -28.85 12.13
CA LEU A 40 -11.55 -27.88 11.04
C LEU A 40 -12.52 -28.30 9.94
N PRO A 41 -13.22 -27.33 9.30
CA PRO A 41 -14.00 -27.63 8.11
C PRO A 41 -13.16 -28.32 7.03
N GLU A 42 -13.77 -29.23 6.27
CA GLU A 42 -13.07 -30.07 5.29
C GLU A 42 -12.27 -29.24 4.27
N THR A 43 -12.86 -28.16 3.76
CA THR A 43 -12.24 -27.24 2.80
C THR A 43 -11.00 -26.55 3.38
N LEU A 44 -11.06 -26.08 4.63
CA LEU A 44 -9.89 -25.48 5.29
C LEU A 44 -8.79 -26.51 5.56
N ARG A 45 -9.19 -27.72 5.98
CA ARG A 45 -8.26 -28.83 6.19
C ARG A 45 -7.53 -29.18 4.90
N GLU A 46 -8.25 -29.28 3.78
CA GLU A 46 -7.66 -29.55 2.47
C GLU A 46 -6.75 -28.40 2.02
N LEU A 47 -7.13 -27.14 2.27
CA LEU A 47 -6.29 -25.98 1.97
C LEU A 47 -4.95 -26.05 2.73
N TYR A 48 -4.96 -26.31 4.04
CA TYR A 48 -3.72 -26.43 4.82
C TYR A 48 -2.84 -27.62 4.40
N LEU A 49 -3.43 -28.72 3.94
CA LEU A 49 -2.69 -29.87 3.38
C LEU A 49 -2.03 -29.57 2.03
N ARG A 50 -2.38 -28.45 1.39
CA ARG A 50 -1.84 -28.01 0.10
C ARG A 50 -0.99 -26.74 0.22
N LEU A 51 -1.21 -25.92 1.25
CA LEU A 51 -0.58 -24.63 1.50
C LEU A 51 -0.51 -24.39 3.01
N GLY A 52 0.68 -24.33 3.61
CA GLY A 52 0.87 -24.28 5.08
C GLY A 52 0.49 -22.96 5.76
N GLY A 53 -0.17 -22.06 5.03
CA GLY A 53 -0.20 -20.63 5.30
C GLY A 53 0.80 -19.89 4.41
N GLN A 54 0.84 -18.57 4.55
CA GLN A 54 1.70 -17.68 3.77
C GLN A 54 2.51 -16.78 4.69
N GLU A 55 3.58 -16.16 4.20
CA GLU A 55 4.35 -15.09 4.85
C GLU A 55 3.56 -13.78 4.89
N SER A 56 3.84 -12.89 5.86
CA SER A 56 3.14 -11.61 6.04
C SER A 56 3.24 -10.72 4.83
N GLU A 57 4.41 -10.76 4.21
CA GLU A 57 4.87 -9.98 3.07
C GLU A 57 3.99 -10.22 1.83
N ILE A 58 3.23 -11.33 1.79
CA ILE A 58 2.26 -11.55 0.71
C ILE A 58 1.15 -10.49 0.69
N LEU A 59 0.87 -9.85 1.82
CA LEU A 59 -0.10 -8.75 1.90
C LEU A 59 0.35 -7.51 1.12
N ASN A 60 1.63 -7.42 0.74
CA ASN A 60 2.13 -6.41 -0.19
C ASN A 60 1.70 -6.70 -1.64
N ALA A 61 1.25 -7.91 -1.94
CA ALA A 61 0.87 -8.37 -3.27
C ALA A 61 -0.62 -8.67 -3.42
N ILE A 62 -1.30 -9.10 -2.34
CA ILE A 62 -2.72 -9.47 -2.37
C ILE A 62 -3.44 -9.05 -1.07
N PRO A 63 -4.76 -8.79 -1.12
CA PRO A 63 -5.55 -8.34 0.03
C PRO A 63 -5.57 -9.31 1.20
N TYR A 64 -5.33 -10.60 0.96
CA TYR A 64 -5.59 -11.65 1.95
C TYR A 64 -4.43 -12.61 2.06
N ARG A 65 -4.08 -12.93 3.30
CA ARG A 65 -3.06 -13.92 3.65
C ARG A 65 -3.69 -15.04 4.45
N LEU A 66 -3.44 -16.29 4.07
CA LEU A 66 -3.74 -17.46 4.89
C LEU A 66 -2.78 -17.51 6.10
N VAL A 67 -3.32 -17.37 7.31
CA VAL A 67 -2.55 -17.41 8.55
C VAL A 67 -2.07 -18.84 8.80
N PRO A 68 -0.75 -19.07 9.00
CA PRO A 68 -0.23 -20.40 9.33
C PRO A 68 -0.80 -20.92 10.66
N LEU A 69 -1.06 -22.22 10.76
CA LEU A 69 -1.59 -22.83 12.00
C LEU A 69 -0.73 -22.54 13.24
N ALA A 70 0.60 -22.41 13.06
CA ALA A 70 1.52 -22.07 14.14
C ALA A 70 1.42 -20.61 14.61
N GLU A 71 0.90 -19.70 13.77
CA GLU A 71 0.73 -18.28 14.07
C GLU A 71 -0.62 -17.94 14.72
N ILE A 72 -1.62 -18.83 14.64
CA ILE A 72 -2.96 -18.61 15.18
C ILE A 72 -2.93 -18.23 16.68
N ALA A 73 -2.23 -19.00 17.52
CA ALA A 73 -2.15 -18.72 18.95
C ALA A 73 -1.40 -17.40 19.27
N PRO A 74 -0.24 -17.10 18.65
CA PRO A 74 0.37 -15.78 18.72
C PRO A 74 -0.55 -14.62 18.31
N VAL A 75 -1.31 -14.75 17.21
CA VAL A 75 -2.26 -13.73 16.75
C VAL A 75 -3.37 -13.53 17.79
N GLN A 76 -3.95 -14.61 18.31
CA GLN A 76 -4.96 -14.51 19.37
C GLN A 76 -4.42 -13.79 20.62
N ALA A 77 -3.19 -14.07 21.04
CA ALA A 77 -2.56 -13.38 22.16
C ALA A 77 -2.36 -11.88 21.88
N ARG A 78 -2.02 -11.51 20.63
CA ARG A 78 -1.92 -10.12 20.19
C ARG A 78 -3.28 -9.43 20.23
N LEU A 79 -4.32 -10.01 19.63
CA LEU A 79 -5.68 -9.47 19.62
C LEU A 79 -6.22 -9.25 21.04
N GLN A 80 -6.01 -10.23 21.93
CA GLN A 80 -6.39 -10.08 23.33
C GLN A 80 -5.64 -8.93 24.02
N THR A 81 -4.35 -8.78 23.72
CA THR A 81 -3.53 -7.70 24.26
C THR A 81 -4.03 -6.35 23.77
N GLN A 82 -4.39 -6.22 22.50
CA GLN A 82 -4.92 -4.98 21.94
C GLN A 82 -6.26 -4.59 22.58
N VAL A 83 -7.18 -5.56 22.70
CA VAL A 83 -8.45 -5.37 23.43
C VAL A 83 -8.21 -4.91 24.87
N GLN A 84 -7.22 -5.49 25.57
CA GLN A 84 -6.85 -5.07 26.93
C GLN A 84 -6.28 -3.64 26.98
N GLN A 85 -5.49 -3.25 25.99
CA GLN A 85 -4.88 -1.93 25.92
C GLN A 85 -5.94 -0.85 25.63
N THR A 86 -6.85 -1.10 24.69
CA THR A 86 -7.92 -0.16 24.32
C THR A 86 -8.96 -0.02 25.43
N PHE A 87 -9.45 -1.13 25.99
CA PHE A 87 -10.62 -1.12 26.88
C PHE A 87 -10.29 -1.31 28.37
N GLY A 88 -9.01 -1.48 28.72
CA GLY A 88 -8.54 -1.63 30.09
C GLY A 88 -8.92 -2.97 30.72
N ALA A 89 -8.76 -3.08 32.05
CA ALA A 89 -8.87 -4.35 32.78
C ALA A 89 -10.26 -5.02 32.72
N GLU A 90 -11.31 -4.24 32.43
CA GLU A 90 -12.71 -4.70 32.36
C GLU A 90 -13.17 -4.97 30.91
N TRP A 91 -12.23 -5.09 29.96
CA TRP A 91 -12.51 -5.35 28.54
C TRP A 91 -13.49 -6.50 28.29
N ALA A 92 -13.48 -7.54 29.13
CA ALA A 92 -14.38 -8.68 29.01
C ALA A 92 -15.87 -8.32 29.18
N ASN A 93 -16.17 -7.18 29.82
CA ASN A 93 -17.51 -6.65 30.03
C ASN A 93 -17.93 -5.63 28.95
N VAL A 94 -17.02 -5.23 28.06
CA VAL A 94 -17.33 -4.30 26.96
C VAL A 94 -18.21 -4.99 25.92
N ARG A 95 -19.24 -4.27 25.49
CA ARG A 95 -20.20 -4.69 24.46
C ARG A 95 -20.29 -3.56 23.45
N LEU A 96 -20.23 -3.91 22.17
CA LEU A 96 -20.40 -2.98 21.07
C LEU A 96 -21.83 -2.44 21.07
N ASN A 97 -21.98 -1.13 20.91
CA ASN A 97 -23.28 -0.51 20.74
C ASN A 97 -23.82 -0.80 19.34
N GLU A 98 -25.15 -0.83 19.19
CA GLU A 98 -25.81 -1.00 17.88
C GLU A 98 -25.31 -2.24 17.09
N PHE A 99 -24.92 -3.29 17.79
CA PHE A 99 -24.40 -4.52 17.21
C PHE A 99 -25.51 -5.36 16.58
N GLU A 100 -25.61 -5.33 15.25
CA GLU A 100 -26.71 -5.94 14.49
C GLU A 100 -26.65 -7.48 14.47
N ASP A 101 -25.46 -8.07 14.55
CA ASP A 101 -25.25 -9.53 14.47
C ASP A 101 -25.43 -10.27 15.80
N GLY A 102 -25.96 -9.62 16.84
CA GLY A 102 -26.04 -10.14 18.21
C GLY A 102 -26.78 -11.47 18.39
N ASP A 103 -27.67 -11.82 17.46
CA ASP A 103 -28.38 -13.10 17.48
C ASP A 103 -27.48 -14.28 17.03
N ALA A 104 -26.54 -14.03 16.12
CA ALA A 104 -25.67 -15.04 15.50
C ALA A 104 -24.24 -15.02 16.05
N VAL A 105 -23.73 -13.86 16.43
CA VAL A 105 -22.37 -13.66 16.94
C VAL A 105 -22.45 -13.16 18.38
N GLN A 106 -21.65 -13.74 19.29
CA GLN A 106 -21.57 -13.20 20.65
C GLN A 106 -20.92 -11.82 20.61
N ASN A 107 -21.61 -10.80 21.13
CA ASN A 107 -21.06 -9.46 21.29
C ASN A 107 -20.00 -9.47 22.41
N ILE A 108 -18.81 -9.98 22.11
CA ILE A 108 -17.62 -9.97 22.94
C ILE A 108 -16.43 -9.73 22.02
N LEU A 109 -15.50 -8.89 22.44
CA LEU A 109 -14.38 -8.45 21.60
C LEU A 109 -13.31 -9.53 21.38
N PHE A 110 -13.24 -10.54 22.25
CA PHE A 110 -12.27 -11.63 22.13
C PHE A 110 -12.83 -12.93 22.70
N HIS A 111 -12.55 -14.05 22.01
CA HIS A 111 -12.86 -15.39 22.47
C HIS A 111 -11.82 -16.39 21.92
N GLU A 112 -11.30 -17.30 22.75
CA GLU A 112 -10.23 -18.25 22.38
C GLU A 112 -10.64 -19.26 21.29
N LYS A 113 -11.94 -19.51 21.14
CA LYS A 113 -12.51 -20.36 20.09
C LYS A 113 -12.84 -19.61 18.78
N ARG A 114 -12.38 -18.36 18.63
CA ARG A 114 -12.39 -17.61 17.35
C ARG A 114 -11.00 -17.67 16.75
N LEU A 115 -10.83 -18.48 15.71
CA LEU A 115 -9.51 -18.80 15.16
C LEU A 115 -9.22 -17.91 13.94
N PRO A 116 -8.26 -16.96 14.00
CA PRO A 116 -7.89 -16.12 12.86
C PRO A 116 -7.24 -16.99 11.76
N ILE A 117 -7.93 -17.15 10.65
CA ILE A 117 -7.48 -18.02 9.55
C ILE A 117 -7.07 -17.24 8.30
N PHE A 118 -7.65 -16.07 8.07
CA PHE A 118 -7.13 -15.10 7.11
C PHE A 118 -6.88 -13.76 7.80
N GLN A 119 -5.86 -13.05 7.31
CA GLN A 119 -5.56 -11.67 7.65
C GLN A 119 -5.70 -10.84 6.37
N ASN A 120 -6.24 -9.62 6.48
CA ASN A 120 -6.20 -8.65 5.39
C ASN A 120 -5.12 -7.57 5.58
N ASP A 121 -4.92 -6.74 4.56
CA ASP A 121 -3.97 -5.62 4.54
C ASP A 121 -4.30 -4.48 5.52
N ASN A 122 -5.54 -4.39 6.00
CA ASN A 122 -5.99 -3.46 7.04
C ASN A 122 -5.77 -3.96 8.48
N ASP A 123 -5.02 -5.07 8.65
CA ASP A 123 -4.78 -5.76 9.92
C ASP A 123 -6.04 -6.38 10.57
N ASP A 124 -7.10 -6.61 9.80
CA ASP A 124 -8.28 -7.34 10.25
C ASP A 124 -8.17 -8.84 9.98
N TYR A 125 -8.95 -9.62 10.72
CA TYR A 125 -8.90 -11.07 10.68
C TYR A 125 -10.26 -11.70 10.40
N TYR A 126 -10.30 -12.57 9.40
CA TYR A 126 -11.40 -13.51 9.25
C TYR A 126 -11.17 -14.69 10.18
N CYS A 127 -12.02 -14.77 11.20
CA CYS A 127 -11.94 -15.78 12.25
C CYS A 127 -13.02 -16.84 12.05
N LEU A 128 -12.62 -18.11 12.15
CA LEU A 128 -13.56 -19.22 12.34
C LEU A 128 -14.15 -19.17 13.75
N ASP A 129 -15.45 -18.95 13.84
CA ASP A 129 -16.17 -18.82 15.10
C ASP A 129 -16.75 -20.17 15.56
N PHE A 130 -16.10 -20.78 16.56
CA PHE A 130 -16.60 -21.97 17.26
C PHE A 130 -17.30 -21.61 18.59
N ALA A 131 -17.57 -20.33 18.84
CA ALA A 131 -18.38 -19.85 19.97
C ALA A 131 -19.46 -18.85 19.51
N PRO A 132 -20.35 -19.26 18.59
CA PRO A 132 -21.44 -18.41 18.12
C PRO A 132 -22.46 -18.09 19.23
N ALA A 133 -23.33 -17.13 18.96
CA ALA A 133 -24.55 -16.93 19.74
C ALA A 133 -25.64 -17.97 19.36
N ASP A 134 -26.81 -17.90 19.99
CA ASP A 134 -27.84 -18.94 19.90
C ASP A 134 -28.34 -19.21 18.47
N ALA A 135 -28.41 -18.20 17.60
CA ALA A 135 -28.83 -18.36 16.21
C ALA A 135 -27.65 -18.59 15.24
N GLY A 136 -26.42 -18.51 15.73
CA GLY A 136 -25.22 -18.63 14.91
C GLY A 136 -24.84 -20.07 14.60
N LYS A 137 -23.93 -20.24 13.64
CA LYS A 137 -23.44 -21.55 13.21
C LYS A 137 -22.01 -21.73 13.63
N SER A 138 -21.70 -22.87 14.25
CA SER A 138 -20.32 -23.23 14.54
C SER A 138 -19.53 -23.34 13.24
N GLY A 139 -18.40 -22.63 13.15
CA GLY A 139 -17.58 -22.53 11.95
C GLY A 139 -18.05 -21.47 10.95
N GLN A 140 -18.95 -20.56 11.34
CA GLN A 140 -19.18 -19.31 10.61
C GLN A 140 -17.92 -18.44 10.64
N ILE A 141 -17.82 -17.50 9.71
CA ILE A 141 -16.68 -16.59 9.59
C ILE A 141 -17.10 -15.21 10.04
N ILE A 142 -16.35 -14.65 10.98
CA ILE A 142 -16.53 -13.30 11.48
C ILE A 142 -15.28 -12.47 11.14
N ALA A 143 -15.46 -11.22 10.75
CA ALA A 143 -14.37 -10.26 10.74
C ALA A 143 -14.13 -9.76 12.17
N VAL A 144 -12.87 -9.71 12.58
CA VAL A 144 -12.41 -9.20 13.86
C VAL A 144 -11.33 -8.18 13.60
N ARG A 145 -11.51 -6.96 14.10
CA ARG A 145 -10.56 -5.87 13.89
C ARG A 145 -9.25 -6.10 14.63
N GLY A 146 -8.12 -5.84 13.97
CA GLY A 146 -6.80 -5.95 14.59
C GLY A 146 -6.60 -4.95 15.73
N GLU A 147 -7.03 -3.71 15.48
CA GLU A 147 -6.98 -2.59 16.42
C GLU A 147 -8.40 -2.07 16.71
N PRO A 148 -9.12 -2.64 17.69
CA PRO A 148 -10.48 -2.25 17.98
C PRO A 148 -10.57 -0.83 18.59
N ASP A 149 -11.62 -0.10 18.24
CA ASP A 149 -11.93 1.26 18.70
C ASP A 149 -13.23 1.37 19.52
N GLY A 150 -14.04 0.32 19.55
CA GLY A 150 -15.28 0.21 20.31
C GLY A 150 -16.55 0.38 19.48
N GLU A 151 -16.43 0.58 18.17
CA GLU A 151 -17.55 0.69 17.25
C GLU A 151 -18.08 -0.68 16.82
N SER A 152 -19.32 -0.74 16.32
CA SER A 152 -19.97 -1.98 15.91
C SER A 152 -19.19 -2.73 14.82
N THR A 153 -18.37 -2.04 14.05
CA THR A 153 -17.50 -2.58 12.99
C THR A 153 -16.31 -3.39 13.51
N ASP A 154 -16.01 -3.37 14.80
CA ASP A 154 -14.93 -4.17 15.39
C ASP A 154 -15.16 -5.69 15.28
N LEU A 155 -16.41 -6.10 15.04
CA LEU A 155 -16.85 -7.48 14.94
C LEU A 155 -18.00 -7.56 13.95
N LEU A 156 -17.93 -8.40 12.91
CA LEU A 156 -19.00 -8.53 11.91
C LEU A 156 -19.16 -9.98 11.46
N LEU A 157 -20.38 -10.46 11.25
CA LEU A 157 -20.62 -11.75 10.60
C LEU A 157 -20.46 -11.62 9.09
N MET A 158 -19.39 -12.20 8.54
CA MET A 158 -19.10 -12.08 7.11
C MET A 158 -19.67 -13.23 6.30
N PHE A 159 -19.43 -14.47 6.73
CA PHE A 159 -19.78 -15.64 5.93
C PHE A 159 -20.35 -16.78 6.77
N ALA A 160 -21.24 -17.56 6.15
CA ALA A 160 -21.87 -18.70 6.81
C ALA A 160 -20.91 -19.89 7.05
N ASN A 161 -19.80 -19.98 6.30
CA ASN A 161 -18.79 -21.04 6.38
C ASN A 161 -17.53 -20.66 5.57
N ILE A 162 -16.51 -21.52 5.64
CA ILE A 162 -15.24 -21.33 4.92
C ILE A 162 -15.37 -21.39 3.40
N ASP A 163 -16.30 -22.19 2.87
CA ASP A 163 -16.46 -22.32 1.42
C ASP A 163 -16.91 -21.00 0.81
N ALA A 164 -17.89 -20.33 1.44
CA ALA A 164 -18.34 -19.00 1.05
C ALA A 164 -17.22 -17.96 1.20
N CYS A 165 -16.47 -17.99 2.30
CA CYS A 165 -15.34 -17.08 2.52
C CYS A 165 -14.22 -17.27 1.50
N LEU A 166 -13.86 -18.52 1.18
CA LEU A 166 -12.82 -18.81 0.19
C LEU A 166 -13.29 -18.50 -1.22
N GLU A 167 -14.56 -18.73 -1.54
CA GLU A 167 -15.14 -18.33 -2.82
C GLU A 167 -15.09 -16.81 -2.99
N ASP A 168 -15.48 -16.05 -1.96
CA ASP A 168 -15.40 -14.60 -1.91
C ASP A 168 -13.96 -14.08 -2.04
N ILE A 169 -13.00 -14.63 -1.29
CA ILE A 169 -11.57 -14.31 -1.45
C ILE A 169 -11.08 -14.61 -2.87
N ILE A 170 -11.45 -15.76 -3.45
CA ILE A 170 -11.06 -16.07 -4.84
C ILE A 170 -11.71 -15.09 -5.81
N GLU A 171 -12.97 -14.71 -5.59
CA GLU A 171 -13.66 -13.71 -6.38
C GLU A 171 -12.95 -12.37 -6.26
N ASP A 172 -12.63 -11.88 -5.07
CA ASP A 172 -11.84 -10.66 -4.85
C ASP A 172 -10.48 -10.69 -5.55
N LEU A 173 -9.77 -11.82 -5.49
CA LEU A 173 -8.49 -12.01 -6.18
C LEU A 173 -8.65 -12.10 -7.70
N SER A 174 -9.76 -12.67 -8.18
CA SER A 174 -10.05 -12.83 -9.62
C SER A 174 -10.70 -11.59 -10.23
N ASN A 175 -11.32 -10.77 -9.40
CA ASN A 175 -11.89 -9.49 -9.75
C ASN A 175 -10.74 -8.49 -9.66
N GLU A 176 -10.01 -8.32 -10.78
CA GLU A 176 -8.97 -7.29 -10.98
C GLU A 176 -9.45 -5.83 -10.72
N ASN A 177 -10.68 -5.64 -10.21
CA ASN A 177 -11.41 -4.39 -10.01
C ASN A 177 -12.06 -4.18 -8.61
N LEU A 178 -11.97 -5.10 -7.63
CA LEU A 178 -12.85 -5.05 -6.43
C LEU A 178 -12.23 -4.61 -5.09
N GLN A 179 -10.91 -4.45 -4.97
CA GLN A 179 -10.32 -3.81 -3.77
C GLN A 179 -10.70 -2.30 -3.64
N ASP A 180 -11.20 -1.68 -4.71
CA ASP A 180 -11.44 -0.22 -4.77
C ASP A 180 -12.84 0.23 -4.30
N MET A 181 -13.78 -0.68 -4.02
CA MET A 181 -15.17 -0.26 -3.73
C MET A 181 -15.55 -0.32 -2.24
N GLU A 182 -15.18 -1.37 -1.50
CA GLU A 182 -15.65 -1.49 -0.10
C GLU A 182 -14.95 -0.53 0.87
N SER A 183 -13.65 -0.27 0.66
CA SER A 183 -12.90 0.73 1.43
C SER A 183 -13.41 2.16 1.15
N PHE A 184 -13.86 2.44 -0.08
CA PHE A 184 -14.36 3.75 -0.49
C PHE A 184 -15.78 4.06 0.05
N PHE A 185 -16.66 3.06 0.12
CA PHE A 185 -18.02 3.25 0.70
C PHE A 185 -18.00 3.35 2.23
N ALA A 186 -17.03 2.74 2.91
CA ALA A 186 -16.87 2.85 4.36
C ALA A 186 -16.56 4.29 4.83
N HIS A 187 -15.99 5.14 3.96
CA HIS A 187 -15.60 6.51 4.31
C HIS A 187 -16.62 7.60 3.93
N THR A 188 -17.69 7.25 3.21
CA THR A 188 -18.62 8.25 2.63
C THR A 188 -20.07 8.13 3.10
N GLY A 189 -20.45 7.01 3.72
CA GLY A 189 -21.79 6.83 4.30
C GLY A 189 -22.93 6.74 3.28
N GLU A 190 -22.63 6.39 2.02
CA GLU A 190 -23.65 6.13 0.99
C GLU A 190 -23.88 4.62 0.80
N THR A 191 -25.14 4.23 0.64
CA THR A 191 -25.56 2.83 0.38
C THR A 191 -25.55 2.49 -1.11
N LEU A 192 -25.21 1.24 -1.41
CA LEU A 192 -25.09 0.60 -2.75
C LEU A 192 -26.27 0.78 -3.73
N ASP A 193 -27.42 1.29 -3.30
CA ASP A 193 -28.61 1.50 -4.15
C ASP A 193 -28.52 2.70 -5.10
N ASN A 194 -27.48 3.55 -5.01
CA ASN A 194 -27.33 4.76 -5.83
C ASN A 194 -26.20 4.70 -6.89
N ALA A 195 -25.38 3.65 -6.92
CA ALA A 195 -24.32 3.53 -7.91
C ALA A 195 -24.89 2.94 -9.22
N GLY A 196 -25.13 3.82 -10.21
CA GLY A 196 -25.40 3.38 -11.57
C GLY A 196 -24.23 2.59 -12.14
N GLU A 197 -24.51 1.66 -13.06
CA GLU A 197 -23.53 0.83 -13.77
C GLU A 197 -22.33 1.66 -14.27
N TYR A 198 -21.15 1.44 -13.67
CA TYR A 198 -19.88 1.93 -14.20
C TYR A 198 -19.33 0.91 -15.22
N PRO A 199 -19.00 1.32 -16.45
CA PRO A 199 -18.39 0.44 -17.43
C PRO A 199 -16.91 0.15 -17.06
N GLU A 200 -16.47 -1.09 -17.29
CA GLU A 200 -15.06 -1.52 -17.27
C GLU A 200 -14.17 -0.48 -17.99
N SER A 201 -13.17 0.09 -17.29
CA SER A 201 -12.22 1.04 -17.88
C SER A 201 -10.87 0.36 -18.11
N ASP A 202 -10.36 0.45 -19.34
CA ASP A 202 -9.00 0.07 -19.72
C ASP A 202 -7.96 0.76 -18.80
N THR A 203 -7.10 0.00 -18.10
CA THR A 203 -5.93 0.58 -17.41
C THR A 203 -5.02 1.25 -18.43
N VAL A 204 -4.71 2.52 -18.23
CA VAL A 204 -3.92 3.31 -19.18
C VAL A 204 -2.44 3.19 -18.80
N ASP A 205 -1.68 2.50 -19.64
CA ASP A 205 -0.22 2.36 -19.53
C ASP A 205 0.39 2.78 -20.87
N LEU A 206 0.72 4.07 -20.96
CA LEU A 206 1.26 4.70 -22.17
C LEU A 206 2.67 5.19 -21.92
N TYR A 207 3.47 5.17 -23.00
CA TYR A 207 4.83 5.70 -23.08
C TYR A 207 5.91 4.94 -22.29
N ASP A 208 5.59 3.83 -21.62
CA ASP A 208 6.55 3.09 -20.78
C ASP A 208 7.82 2.70 -21.54
N GLU A 209 7.69 2.13 -22.75
CA GLU A 209 8.84 1.79 -23.60
C GLU A 209 9.67 3.03 -24.01
N GLU A 210 9.01 4.16 -24.27
CA GLU A 210 9.67 5.41 -24.68
C GLU A 210 10.39 6.06 -23.50
N ILE A 211 9.79 6.02 -22.31
CA ILE A 211 10.38 6.48 -21.05
C ILE A 211 11.60 5.63 -20.70
N ALA A 212 11.49 4.30 -20.77
CA ALA A 212 12.61 3.40 -20.54
C ALA A 212 13.79 3.71 -21.48
N ALA A 213 13.52 3.84 -22.78
CA ALA A 213 14.53 4.19 -23.78
C ALA A 213 15.16 5.57 -23.53
N HIS A 214 14.36 6.55 -23.08
CA HIS A 214 14.85 7.88 -22.73
C HIS A 214 15.78 7.85 -21.52
N ILE A 215 15.42 7.11 -20.47
CA ILE A 215 16.24 6.90 -19.27
C ILE A 215 17.58 6.27 -19.65
N GLU A 216 17.58 5.18 -20.43
CA GLU A 216 18.80 4.50 -20.86
C GLU A 216 19.73 5.40 -21.69
N GLN A 217 19.16 6.28 -22.52
CA GLN A 217 19.93 7.20 -23.36
C GLN A 217 20.50 8.39 -22.60
N THR A 218 19.83 8.84 -21.54
CA THR A 218 20.12 10.15 -20.92
C THR A 218 20.61 10.06 -19.48
N ALA A 219 20.24 9.03 -18.72
CA ALA A 219 20.59 8.88 -17.31
C ALA A 219 21.54 7.72 -17.04
N GLY A 220 21.32 6.57 -17.69
CA GLY A 220 22.13 5.36 -17.50
C GLY A 220 21.31 4.08 -17.67
N ALA A 221 21.97 2.93 -17.66
CA ALA A 221 21.30 1.64 -17.79
C ALA A 221 20.31 1.42 -16.63
N ILE A 222 19.12 0.91 -16.95
CA ILE A 222 18.13 0.53 -15.95
C ILE A 222 18.64 -0.74 -15.23
N ASP A 223 18.79 -0.64 -13.91
CA ASP A 223 19.25 -1.73 -13.04
C ASP A 223 18.07 -2.59 -12.55
N GLY A 224 16.89 -2.00 -12.42
CA GLY A 224 15.67 -2.70 -12.05
C GLY A 224 14.40 -1.87 -12.23
N VAL A 225 13.25 -2.53 -12.05
CA VAL A 225 11.93 -1.90 -12.07
C VAL A 225 11.16 -2.33 -10.83
N LEU A 226 10.66 -1.37 -10.07
CA LEU A 226 9.73 -1.62 -8.99
C LEU A 226 8.33 -1.49 -9.58
N HIS A 227 7.78 -2.61 -10.04
CA HIS A 227 6.47 -2.63 -10.64
C HIS A 227 5.40 -2.15 -9.66
N ASP A 228 4.40 -1.52 -10.25
CA ASP A 228 3.22 -1.05 -9.54
C ASP A 228 2.11 -2.01 -9.88
N LEU A 229 1.73 -2.74 -8.86
CA LEU A 229 0.69 -3.75 -8.90
C LEU A 229 -0.58 -3.22 -8.22
N SER A 230 -0.58 -1.96 -7.76
CA SER A 230 -1.75 -1.36 -7.15
C SER A 230 -2.85 -1.18 -8.19
N PRO A 231 -4.10 -1.54 -7.86
CA PRO A 231 -5.22 -1.37 -8.75
C PRO A 231 -5.49 0.12 -9.03
N GLY A 232 -6.37 0.37 -10.00
CA GLY A 232 -6.80 1.71 -10.39
C GLY A 232 -6.45 2.07 -11.84
N PRO A 233 -6.95 3.22 -12.31
CA PRO A 233 -6.90 3.59 -13.73
C PRO A 233 -5.49 3.90 -14.25
N LEU A 234 -4.51 4.01 -13.35
CA LEU A 234 -3.15 4.43 -13.63
C LEU A 234 -2.15 3.50 -12.95
N ARG A 235 -1.26 2.87 -13.72
CA ARG A 235 -0.12 2.10 -13.19
C ARG A 235 1.10 3.01 -13.15
N VAL A 236 1.83 3.06 -12.03
CA VAL A 236 3.03 3.91 -11.86
C VAL A 236 4.24 3.08 -11.43
N HIS A 237 4.94 2.52 -12.41
CA HIS A 237 6.22 1.84 -12.19
C HIS A 237 7.31 2.81 -11.71
N LEU A 238 8.31 2.28 -11.00
CA LEU A 238 9.54 3.03 -10.72
C LEU A 238 10.73 2.35 -11.39
N TYR A 239 11.33 3.03 -12.37
CA TYR A 239 12.62 2.65 -12.93
C TYR A 239 13.74 3.01 -11.97
N HIS A 240 14.63 2.06 -11.74
CA HIS A 240 15.83 2.23 -10.93
C HIS A 240 17.07 2.26 -11.83
N VAL A 241 17.88 3.31 -11.68
CA VAL A 241 19.19 3.44 -12.32
C VAL A 241 20.26 3.43 -11.23
N ALA A 242 21.19 2.49 -11.32
CA ALA A 242 22.28 2.35 -10.36
C ALA A 242 23.27 3.53 -10.42
N ALA A 243 24.02 3.71 -9.33
CA ALA A 243 24.93 4.83 -9.16
C ALA A 243 26.26 4.68 -9.93
N GLU A 244 26.20 4.72 -11.27
CA GLU A 244 27.36 4.52 -12.15
C GLU A 244 28.11 5.82 -12.50
N THR A 245 27.51 6.99 -12.29
CA THR A 245 28.08 8.31 -12.64
C THR A 245 28.83 8.97 -11.47
N SER A 246 29.49 10.11 -11.68
CA SER A 246 30.25 10.82 -10.63
C SER A 246 29.76 12.26 -10.46
N PRO A 247 29.37 12.72 -9.26
CA PRO A 247 29.29 11.93 -8.03
C PRO A 247 28.17 10.88 -8.12
N PRO A 248 28.40 9.65 -7.61
CA PRO A 248 27.44 8.57 -7.76
C PRO A 248 26.17 8.89 -6.98
N CYS A 249 25.03 8.79 -7.65
CA CYS A 249 23.70 8.75 -7.06
C CYS A 249 22.86 7.73 -7.82
N GLN A 250 21.96 7.05 -7.12
CA GLN A 250 20.95 6.22 -7.74
C GLN A 250 19.77 7.10 -8.16
N LEU A 251 19.02 6.72 -9.18
CA LEU A 251 17.80 7.41 -9.56
C LEU A 251 16.61 6.45 -9.43
N LEU A 252 15.52 6.94 -8.84
CA LEU A 252 14.19 6.35 -9.00
C LEU A 252 13.37 7.30 -9.86
N ILE A 253 12.84 6.80 -10.98
CA ILE A 253 12.07 7.57 -11.97
C ILE A 253 10.70 6.92 -12.13
N THR A 254 9.62 7.68 -12.05
CA THR A 254 8.28 7.15 -12.33
C THR A 254 8.11 6.87 -13.82
N SER A 255 7.31 5.86 -14.13
CA SER A 255 6.74 5.60 -15.45
C SER A 255 5.28 5.29 -15.27
N GLY A 256 4.42 6.11 -15.86
CA GLY A 256 2.98 5.93 -15.81
C GLY A 256 2.23 7.18 -15.35
N MET A 257 2.86 8.10 -14.62
CA MET A 257 2.25 9.40 -14.28
C MET A 257 1.81 10.14 -15.55
N SER A 258 2.62 10.04 -16.60
CA SER A 258 2.41 10.66 -17.90
C SER A 258 1.40 9.95 -18.77
N SER A 259 0.90 8.77 -18.39
CA SER A 259 -0.07 8.02 -19.20
C SER A 259 -1.42 8.75 -19.28
N LEU A 260 -1.77 9.50 -18.23
CA LEU A 260 -2.84 10.49 -18.25
C LEU A 260 -2.26 11.91 -18.18
N PRO A 261 -2.86 12.90 -18.86
CA PRO A 261 -2.34 14.26 -18.81
C PRO A 261 -2.91 15.02 -17.60
N MET A 262 -2.09 15.81 -16.92
CA MET A 262 -2.50 16.65 -15.81
C MET A 262 -3.23 17.89 -16.31
N ALA A 263 -4.32 18.28 -15.65
CA ALA A 263 -5.09 19.47 -16.00
C ALA A 263 -4.52 20.73 -15.31
N PHE A 264 -4.10 21.73 -16.10
CA PHE A 264 -3.60 23.01 -15.58
C PHE A 264 -4.73 24.07 -15.51
N PRO A 265 -4.61 25.08 -14.63
CA PRO A 265 -5.61 26.15 -14.49
C PRO A 265 -5.81 27.00 -15.74
N ASP A 266 -4.84 27.03 -16.65
CA ASP A 266 -4.91 27.72 -17.94
C ASP A 266 -5.74 26.94 -18.98
N GLY A 267 -6.21 25.74 -18.64
CA GLY A 267 -6.98 24.87 -19.51
C GLY A 267 -6.11 24.01 -20.44
N GLU A 268 -4.78 24.13 -20.34
CA GLU A 268 -3.86 23.21 -21.01
C GLU A 268 -3.72 21.92 -20.22
N THR A 269 -3.33 20.86 -20.91
CA THR A 269 -3.00 19.59 -20.29
C THR A 269 -1.52 19.29 -20.50
N ARG A 270 -0.82 18.81 -19.48
CA ARG A 270 0.62 18.55 -19.55
C ARG A 270 0.93 17.19 -18.93
N ARG A 271 1.92 16.49 -19.50
CA ARG A 271 2.39 15.19 -19.01
C ARG A 271 3.71 15.35 -18.29
N ALA A 272 3.89 14.61 -17.21
CA ALA A 272 5.13 14.63 -16.46
C ALA A 272 5.45 13.27 -15.84
N GLU A 273 6.72 13.08 -15.50
CA GLU A 273 7.23 12.02 -14.63
C GLU A 273 8.08 12.66 -13.52
N LEU A 274 8.21 11.96 -12.40
CA LEU A 274 8.95 12.38 -11.21
C LEU A 274 10.23 11.57 -11.08
N VAL A 275 11.29 12.21 -10.59
CA VAL A 275 12.57 11.57 -10.29
C VAL A 275 13.04 11.95 -8.88
N MET A 276 13.67 11.00 -8.19
CA MET A 276 14.44 11.27 -6.98
C MET A 276 15.85 10.74 -7.12
N ALA A 277 16.84 11.58 -6.80
CA ALA A 277 18.24 11.21 -6.81
C ALA A 277 18.68 10.81 -5.39
N LEU A 278 19.01 9.54 -5.19
CA LEU A 278 19.29 8.94 -3.89
C LEU A 278 20.79 8.66 -3.71
N PRO A 279 21.29 8.61 -2.47
CA PRO A 279 22.66 8.16 -2.19
C PRO A 279 22.95 6.74 -2.74
N PRO A 280 24.19 6.44 -3.14
CA PRO A 280 24.59 5.11 -3.60
C PRO A 280 24.29 3.96 -2.62
N GLU A 281 24.28 4.26 -1.33
CA GLU A 281 24.03 3.32 -0.25
C GLU A 281 22.54 3.17 0.11
N TRP A 282 21.65 3.92 -0.54
CA TRP A 282 20.22 3.83 -0.27
C TRP A 282 19.68 2.47 -0.72
N ASP A 283 18.95 1.79 0.15
CA ASP A 283 18.26 0.56 -0.18
C ASP A 283 16.89 0.89 -0.77
N VAL A 284 16.78 0.82 -2.08
CA VAL A 284 15.55 1.14 -2.82
C VAL A 284 14.45 0.07 -2.67
N GLN A 285 14.78 -1.09 -2.11
CA GLN A 285 13.85 -2.20 -1.84
C GLN A 285 13.52 -2.32 -0.35
N ALA A 286 14.02 -1.42 0.48
CA ALA A 286 13.77 -1.48 1.92
C ALA A 286 12.30 -1.27 2.25
N GLU A 287 11.81 -2.05 3.21
CA GLU A 287 10.42 -1.99 3.70
C GLU A 287 10.28 -1.09 4.93
N ASP A 288 11.39 -0.74 5.59
CA ASP A 288 11.34 0.16 6.74
C ASP A 288 10.96 1.58 6.30
N ALA A 289 10.08 2.23 7.07
CA ALA A 289 9.53 3.53 6.68
C ALA A 289 10.62 4.60 6.41
N ALA A 290 11.78 4.54 7.08
CA ALA A 290 12.84 5.54 6.93
C ALA A 290 13.62 5.41 5.60
N SER A 291 13.60 4.22 5.00
CA SER A 291 14.23 3.94 3.71
C SER A 291 13.22 3.82 2.56
N ALA A 292 11.98 3.42 2.83
CA ALA A 292 10.92 3.19 1.85
C ALA A 292 10.25 4.47 1.33
N TRP A 293 10.32 5.57 2.09
CA TRP A 293 9.58 6.80 1.77
C TRP A 293 9.85 7.38 0.36
N PRO A 294 11.04 7.29 -0.26
CA PRO A 294 11.26 7.81 -1.61
C PRO A 294 10.34 7.16 -2.65
N ALA A 295 10.29 5.82 -2.66
CA ALA A 295 9.46 5.06 -3.58
C ALA A 295 7.97 5.30 -3.29
N GLN A 296 7.59 5.35 -2.01
CA GLN A 296 6.23 5.63 -1.59
C GLN A 296 5.74 7.01 -2.07
N TRP A 297 6.52 8.07 -1.82
CA TRP A 297 6.13 9.43 -2.20
C TRP A 297 6.16 9.68 -3.70
N LEU A 298 7.05 9.02 -4.45
CA LEU A 298 7.01 9.05 -5.92
C LEU A 298 5.69 8.51 -6.45
N ARG A 299 5.21 7.37 -5.94
CA ARG A 299 3.93 6.77 -6.35
C ARG A 299 2.72 7.63 -5.94
N ILE A 300 2.70 8.10 -4.70
CA ILE A 300 1.63 9.01 -4.21
C ILE A 300 1.53 10.25 -5.11
N LEU A 301 2.66 10.89 -5.41
CA LEU A 301 2.66 12.13 -6.18
C LEU A 301 2.44 11.93 -7.68
N ALA A 302 2.76 10.76 -8.22
CA ALA A 302 2.42 10.41 -9.59
C ALA A 302 0.91 10.23 -9.80
N ARG A 303 0.19 9.74 -8.78
CA ARG A 303 -1.27 9.53 -8.84
C ARG A 303 -2.07 10.78 -8.46
N LEU A 304 -1.51 11.63 -7.60
CA LEU A 304 -2.15 12.85 -7.08
C LEU A 304 -2.85 13.72 -8.14
N PRO A 305 -2.24 14.05 -9.31
CA PRO A 305 -2.89 14.89 -10.32
C PRO A 305 -4.20 14.31 -10.84
N HIS A 306 -4.27 12.98 -10.92
CA HIS A 306 -5.38 12.26 -11.54
C HIS A 306 -6.49 12.00 -10.53
N GLU A 307 -6.11 11.60 -9.31
CA GLU A 307 -7.05 11.33 -8.21
C GLU A 307 -7.69 12.60 -7.65
N GLN A 308 -6.94 13.70 -7.58
CA GLN A 308 -7.40 14.94 -6.96
C GLN A 308 -7.61 16.09 -7.95
N GLN A 309 -7.54 15.83 -9.26
CA GLN A 309 -7.63 16.85 -10.32
C GLN A 309 -6.63 18.00 -10.07
N ALA A 310 -5.43 17.63 -9.63
CA ALA A 310 -4.34 18.53 -9.29
C ALA A 310 -3.31 18.61 -10.43
N TRP A 311 -2.29 19.44 -10.26
CA TRP A 311 -1.13 19.48 -11.15
C TRP A 311 0.16 19.71 -10.35
N LEU A 312 1.26 19.14 -10.85
CA LEU A 312 2.59 19.36 -10.33
C LEU A 312 3.41 20.13 -11.36
N ASP A 313 4.05 21.21 -10.90
CA ASP A 313 4.94 22.03 -11.73
C ASP A 313 6.04 22.64 -10.87
N TYR A 314 7.01 23.27 -11.54
CA TYR A 314 8.14 23.96 -10.92
C TYR A 314 7.71 24.85 -9.74
N GLY A 315 8.32 24.57 -8.59
CA GLY A 315 8.17 25.33 -7.37
C GLY A 315 6.94 25.01 -6.54
N HIS A 316 6.12 24.05 -6.96
CA HIS A 316 5.13 23.45 -6.07
C HIS A 316 5.80 22.74 -4.89
N THR A 317 5.12 22.76 -3.75
CA THR A 317 5.57 22.07 -2.54
C THR A 317 4.45 21.24 -1.98
N VAL A 318 4.78 20.01 -1.59
CA VAL A 318 3.88 19.08 -0.93
C VAL A 318 4.31 18.94 0.53
N THR A 319 3.38 19.16 1.45
CA THR A 319 3.59 18.96 2.89
C THR A 319 2.87 17.68 3.33
N PHE A 320 3.34 17.08 4.41
CA PHE A 320 2.79 15.78 4.88
C PHE A 320 1.59 15.95 5.82
N ASN A 321 1.32 17.18 6.25
CA ASN A 321 0.12 17.62 6.92
C ASN A 321 -0.14 19.11 6.61
N GLU A 322 -1.32 19.62 6.97
CA GLU A 322 -1.71 21.01 6.72
C GLU A 322 -0.77 22.03 7.40
N GLU A 323 -0.22 21.68 8.56
CA GLU A 323 0.66 22.57 9.32
C GLU A 323 2.13 22.54 8.87
N ALA A 324 2.50 21.65 7.93
CA ALA A 324 3.89 21.41 7.51
C ALA A 324 4.86 21.08 8.67
N THR A 325 4.35 20.40 9.70
CA THR A 325 5.09 20.02 10.91
C THR A 325 5.46 18.54 10.95
N GLN A 326 4.74 17.70 10.20
CA GLN A 326 5.06 16.28 10.08
C GLN A 326 6.33 16.12 9.24
N THR A 327 7.17 15.15 9.62
CA THR A 327 8.42 14.85 8.91
C THR A 327 8.33 13.54 8.13
N LEU A 328 9.14 13.42 7.08
CA LEU A 328 9.43 12.11 6.47
C LEU A 328 10.02 11.17 7.52
N PRO A 329 9.65 9.89 7.54
CA PRO A 329 10.16 8.94 8.51
C PRO A 329 11.69 8.91 8.54
N GLY A 330 12.27 8.93 9.74
CA GLY A 330 13.73 8.88 9.91
C GLY A 330 14.50 10.12 9.44
N THR A 331 13.84 11.19 9.00
CA THR A 331 14.51 12.41 8.55
C THR A 331 13.89 13.68 9.18
N PRO A 332 14.56 14.83 9.09
CA PRO A 332 14.03 16.09 9.58
C PRO A 332 13.21 16.85 8.52
N PHE A 333 13.02 16.29 7.33
CA PHE A 333 12.38 16.97 6.20
C PHE A 333 10.86 17.04 6.38
N THR A 334 10.24 18.19 6.13
CA THR A 334 8.78 18.41 6.33
C THR A 334 8.01 18.65 5.05
N ALA A 335 8.70 18.74 3.90
CA ALA A 335 8.06 18.97 2.62
C ALA A 335 8.89 18.42 1.44
N LEU A 336 8.24 18.22 0.30
CA LEU A 336 8.85 17.89 -0.99
C LEU A 336 8.65 19.05 -1.98
N LEU A 337 9.74 19.52 -2.58
CA LEU A 337 9.76 20.58 -3.59
C LEU A 337 9.90 19.98 -4.99
N VAL A 338 9.09 20.46 -5.93
CA VAL A 338 9.17 20.09 -7.34
C VAL A 338 10.13 21.03 -8.07
N LEU A 339 11.22 20.48 -8.62
CA LEU A 339 12.26 21.22 -9.35
C LEU A 339 12.51 20.60 -10.72
N PRO A 340 13.11 21.33 -11.67
CA PRO A 340 13.73 20.69 -12.82
C PRO A 340 14.86 19.77 -12.34
N PRO A 341 15.17 18.67 -13.04
CA PRO A 341 16.17 17.68 -12.63
C PRO A 341 17.60 18.19 -12.85
N ARG A 342 17.93 19.31 -12.22
CA ARG A 342 19.22 19.99 -12.30
C ARG A 342 20.32 19.07 -11.77
N GLY A 343 21.33 18.81 -12.59
CA GLY A 343 22.41 17.87 -12.26
C GLY A 343 22.36 16.59 -13.09
N LEU A 344 21.21 16.26 -13.70
CA LEU A 344 21.14 15.29 -14.80
C LEU A 344 21.45 15.97 -16.14
N PRO A 345 21.80 15.20 -17.20
CA PRO A 345 22.02 15.76 -18.52
C PRO A 345 20.81 16.57 -19.00
N PRO A 346 20.99 17.73 -19.66
CA PRO A 346 19.86 18.56 -20.10
C PRO A 346 18.84 17.83 -20.98
N ALA A 347 19.29 16.82 -21.73
CA ALA A 347 18.42 15.98 -22.54
C ALA A 347 17.46 15.10 -21.73
N PHE A 348 17.74 14.83 -20.44
CA PHE A 348 16.85 14.05 -19.56
C PHE A 348 15.55 14.79 -19.26
N ALA A 349 15.55 16.14 -19.24
CA ALA A 349 14.46 16.93 -18.71
C ALA A 349 13.14 16.82 -19.48
N GLU A 350 13.18 16.51 -20.78
CA GLU A 350 11.99 16.41 -21.63
C GLU A 350 12.14 15.25 -22.62
N LEU A 351 11.06 14.49 -22.81
CA LEU A 351 10.90 13.45 -23.81
C LEU A 351 9.80 13.87 -24.79
N GLU A 352 10.10 13.87 -26.09
CA GLU A 352 9.13 14.03 -27.17
C GLU A 352 8.67 12.64 -27.62
N THR A 353 7.39 12.35 -27.45
CA THR A 353 6.83 11.02 -27.74
C THR A 353 6.53 10.82 -29.22
N GLY A 354 6.39 9.57 -29.65
CA GLY A 354 6.09 9.21 -31.03
C GLY A 354 4.77 9.77 -31.58
N ASP A 355 3.80 10.05 -30.70
CA ASP A 355 2.52 10.67 -31.01
C ASP A 355 2.53 12.22 -30.93
N GLY A 356 3.66 12.84 -30.55
CA GLY A 356 3.87 14.28 -30.57
C GLY A 356 3.51 15.01 -29.27
N GLU A 357 3.37 14.28 -28.16
CA GLU A 357 3.25 14.84 -26.81
C GLU A 357 4.65 15.10 -26.21
N THR A 358 4.72 16.01 -25.23
CA THR A 358 5.95 16.27 -24.47
C THR A 358 5.76 15.80 -23.03
N ILE A 359 6.62 14.89 -22.56
CA ILE A 359 6.69 14.44 -21.17
C ILE A 359 7.84 15.19 -20.48
N ARG A 360 7.54 15.90 -19.40
CA ARG A 360 8.54 16.61 -18.59
C ARG A 360 8.96 15.79 -17.37
N PHE A 361 10.24 15.75 -17.08
CA PHE A 361 10.74 15.12 -15.86
C PHE A 361 10.98 16.19 -14.79
N TYR A 362 10.48 15.97 -13.57
CA TYR A 362 10.72 16.83 -12.42
C TYR A 362 11.39 16.08 -11.27
N ALA A 363 12.41 16.70 -10.67
CA ALA A 363 13.01 16.18 -9.46
C ALA A 363 12.19 16.55 -8.22
N LEU A 364 11.96 15.57 -7.34
CA LEU A 364 11.44 15.79 -5.99
C LEU A 364 12.59 15.98 -5.02
N MET A 365 12.59 17.13 -4.35
CA MET A 365 13.65 17.53 -3.43
C MET A 365 13.09 17.74 -2.01
N PRO A 366 13.53 16.96 -1.02
CA PRO A 366 13.05 17.14 0.35
C PRO A 366 13.64 18.39 0.99
N LEU A 367 12.77 19.15 1.67
CA LEU A 367 13.09 20.41 2.32
C LEU A 367 13.10 20.27 3.84
N TYR A 368 14.08 20.89 4.47
CA TYR A 368 14.06 21.13 5.90
C TYR A 368 13.00 22.19 6.28
N PRO A 369 12.58 22.24 7.55
CA PRO A 369 11.58 23.22 8.01
C PRO A 369 11.99 24.68 7.72
N ALA A 370 13.26 25.06 7.93
CA ALA A 370 13.66 26.43 7.66
C ALA A 370 13.79 26.73 6.16
N GLU A 371 14.10 25.75 5.34
CA GLU A 371 14.15 25.85 3.87
C GLU A 371 12.74 26.04 3.30
N PHE A 372 11.79 25.23 3.76
CA PHE A 372 10.38 25.40 3.44
C PHE A 372 9.89 26.79 3.87
N ALA A 373 10.18 27.21 5.10
CA ALA A 373 9.81 28.52 5.61
C ALA A 373 10.48 29.69 4.84
N LEU A 374 11.72 29.51 4.35
CA LEU A 374 12.39 30.48 3.50
C LEU A 374 11.66 30.63 2.16
N LYS A 375 11.30 29.51 1.51
CA LYS A 375 10.51 29.54 0.26
C LYS A 375 9.16 30.21 0.47
N GLU A 376 8.44 29.88 1.52
CA GLU A 376 7.11 30.46 1.79
C GLU A 376 7.19 31.97 2.08
N ARG A 377 8.28 32.42 2.71
CA ARG A 377 8.47 33.84 3.05
C ARG A 377 9.01 34.68 1.89
N GLU A 378 9.98 34.15 1.15
CA GLU A 378 10.81 34.93 0.20
C GLU A 378 10.72 34.42 -1.25
N GLY A 379 10.03 33.31 -1.49
CA GLY A 379 9.83 32.71 -2.80
C GLY A 379 10.91 31.70 -3.19
N ILE A 380 10.64 30.96 -4.28
CA ILE A 380 11.53 29.90 -4.75
C ILE A 380 12.92 30.40 -5.16
N GLU A 381 13.02 31.55 -5.80
CA GLU A 381 14.32 32.09 -6.24
C GLU A 381 15.26 32.39 -5.08
N ALA A 382 14.72 32.82 -3.93
CA ALA A 382 15.51 33.01 -2.71
C ALA A 382 16.04 31.69 -2.14
N LEU A 383 15.19 30.64 -2.14
CA LEU A 383 15.60 29.30 -1.74
C LEU A 383 16.68 28.73 -2.68
N LEU A 384 16.51 28.87 -4.00
CA LEU A 384 17.47 28.37 -4.98
C LEU A 384 18.81 29.10 -4.88
N ALA A 385 18.81 30.42 -4.68
CA ALA A 385 20.06 31.16 -4.44
C ALA A 385 20.77 30.65 -3.18
N ARG A 386 20.03 30.29 -2.13
CA ARG A 386 20.61 29.70 -0.92
C ARG A 386 21.14 28.28 -1.16
N PHE A 387 20.45 27.46 -1.96
CA PHE A 387 20.97 26.16 -2.38
C PHE A 387 22.28 26.29 -3.15
N ASP A 388 22.38 27.24 -4.07
CA ASP A 388 23.61 27.52 -4.82
C ASP A 388 24.76 27.95 -3.89
N GLU A 389 24.49 28.82 -2.90
CA GLU A 389 25.48 29.24 -1.89
C GLU A 389 25.99 28.07 -1.04
N CYS A 390 25.13 27.10 -0.74
CA CYS A 390 25.45 25.94 0.07
C CYS A 390 25.89 24.71 -0.74
N GLY A 391 25.90 24.79 -2.09
CA GLY A 391 26.26 23.68 -2.97
C GLY A 391 25.27 22.51 -2.89
N ILE A 392 23.99 22.79 -2.66
CA ILE A 392 22.93 21.79 -2.60
C ILE A 392 22.40 21.56 -4.02
N ASP A 393 22.31 20.30 -4.42
CA ASP A 393 21.70 19.87 -5.68
C ASP A 393 20.53 18.90 -5.40
N ILE A 394 19.97 18.29 -6.46
CA ILE A 394 18.80 17.41 -6.35
C ILE A 394 19.03 16.12 -5.56
N ARG A 395 20.28 15.79 -5.18
CA ARG A 395 20.57 14.55 -4.45
C ARG A 395 20.06 14.65 -3.02
N VAL A 396 19.25 13.67 -2.64
CA VAL A 396 18.75 13.50 -1.28
C VAL A 396 19.93 13.20 -0.37
N ASN A 397 20.07 13.99 0.69
CA ASN A 397 21.07 13.77 1.73
C ASN A 397 20.47 14.15 3.09
N PRO A 398 19.97 13.18 3.87
CA PRO A 398 19.41 13.45 5.19
C PRO A 398 20.42 13.98 6.21
N ALA A 399 21.73 13.88 5.92
CA ALA A 399 22.80 14.37 6.78
C ALA A 399 23.31 15.78 6.40
N ARG A 400 22.78 16.41 5.33
CA ARG A 400 23.16 17.78 4.96
C ARG A 400 22.62 18.77 6.00
N ALA A 401 23.30 19.90 6.19
CA ALA A 401 22.78 20.96 7.05
C ALA A 401 21.54 21.61 6.43
N ASP A 402 20.61 22.05 7.27
CA ASP A 402 19.56 22.99 6.89
C ASP A 402 20.22 24.35 6.57
N CYS A 403 20.24 24.72 5.29
CA CYS A 403 20.93 25.91 4.80
C CYS A 403 20.21 27.23 5.11
N ALA A 404 18.97 27.14 5.59
CA ALA A 404 18.14 28.28 5.97
C ALA A 404 18.00 28.41 7.49
N ALA A 405 18.43 27.40 8.26
CA ALA A 405 18.59 27.51 9.70
C ALA A 405 19.69 28.55 10.02
N SER A 406 19.30 29.57 10.79
CA SER A 406 20.20 30.67 11.20
C SER A 406 21.08 30.29 12.37
#